data_AF-A0A9Q3GW96-F1
#
_entry.id   AF-A0A9Q3GW96-F1
#
_cell.length_a   1.000
_cell.length_b   1.000
_cell.length_c   1.000
_cell.angle_alpha   90.00
_cell.angle_beta   90.00
_cell.angle_gamma   90.00
#
_symmetry.space_group_name_H-M   'P 1'
#
loop_
_entity.id
_entity.type
_entity.pdbx_description
1 polymer ?
#
loop_
_entity_poly.entity_id
_entity_poly.type
_entity_poly.pdbx_seq_one_letter_code
_entity_poly.pdbx_strand_id
1 'polypeptide(L)'
;MFKKTLVSPNKYSKKEEFLIDKLVEAQINPSLSFKMRHELIDVLYTYKDAFSPDNEPLGAIKRHEVDITLNIKRPFPPVLRSPRAREALKNLPKS
;
A
#
# COMPACT_ATOMS: atom_id res chain seq x y z
N MET A 1 45.21 21.78 -13.97
CA MET A 1 44.12 20.87 -14.38
C MET A 1 43.83 19.91 -13.23
N PHE A 2 42.81 20.18 -12.41
CA PHE A 2 42.44 19.29 -11.32
C PHE A 2 41.45 18.25 -11.85
N LYS A 3 41.91 17.00 -12.02
CA LYS A 3 41.01 15.85 -12.18
C LYS A 3 40.34 15.62 -10.83
N LYS A 4 39.10 16.10 -10.65
CA LYS A 4 38.24 15.67 -9.55
C LYS A 4 37.70 14.29 -9.89
N THR A 5 38.45 13.25 -9.55
CA THR A 5 37.90 11.89 -9.44
C THR A 5 37.25 11.79 -8.07
N LEU A 6 36.00 12.22 -7.95
CA LEU A 6 35.21 12.04 -6.73
C LEU A 6 34.34 10.78 -6.87
N VAL A 7 34.93 9.62 -6.62
CA VAL A 7 34.17 8.44 -6.20
C VAL A 7 35.05 7.61 -5.27
N SER A 8 34.61 7.40 -4.03
CA SER A 8 34.48 6.07 -3.37
C SER A 8 34.25 6.22 -1.86
N PRO A 9 33.53 5.30 -1.19
CA PRO A 9 32.32 4.59 -1.58
C PRO A 9 31.17 4.93 -0.62
N ASN A 10 29.92 4.72 -1.05
CA ASN A 10 28.80 4.71 -0.11
C ASN A 10 29.09 3.71 1.01
N LYS A 11 28.93 4.12 2.27
CA LYS A 11 29.18 3.28 3.46
C LYS A 11 28.20 2.10 3.55
N TYR A 12 27.15 2.15 2.74
CA TYR A 12 26.03 1.22 2.71
C TYR A 12 25.92 0.63 1.30
N SER A 13 25.56 -0.65 1.24
CA SER A 13 25.14 -1.29 0.00
C SER A 13 23.83 -0.65 -0.50
N LYS A 14 23.55 -0.77 -1.81
CA LYS A 14 22.29 -0.33 -2.41
C LYS A 14 21.05 -0.87 -1.70
N LYS A 15 21.16 -2.05 -1.09
CA LYS A 15 20.09 -2.68 -0.31
C LYS A 15 19.90 -2.01 1.06
N GLU A 16 20.99 -1.60 1.70
CA GLU A 16 20.96 -0.86 2.96
C GLU A 16 20.47 0.57 2.76
N GLU A 17 20.84 1.23 1.66
CA GLU A 17 20.26 2.51 1.25
C GLU A 17 18.75 2.40 1.06
N PHE A 18 18.28 1.37 0.35
CA PHE A 18 16.85 1.09 0.20
C PHE A 18 16.15 0.85 1.54
N LEU A 19 16.78 0.14 2.47
CA LEU A 19 16.24 -0.08 3.81
C LEU A 19 16.06 1.22 4.58
N ILE A 20 17.08 2.08 4.54
CA ILE A 20 17.10 3.35 5.28
C ILE A 20 16.11 4.35 4.66
N ASP A 21 16.09 4.47 3.34
CA ASP A 21 15.31 5.52 2.66
C ASP A 21 13.85 5.13 2.45
N LYS A 22 13.57 3.85 2.17
CA LYS A 22 12.22 3.40 1.75
C LYS A 22 11.51 2.52 2.77
N LEU A 23 12.24 1.79 3.61
CA LEU A 23 11.64 0.86 4.59
C LEU A 23 11.66 1.37 6.04
N VAL A 24 12.36 2.46 6.36
CA VAL A 24 12.31 3.07 7.70
C VAL A 24 10.90 3.54 8.06
N GLU A 25 10.17 4.08 7.08
CA GLU A 25 8.78 4.50 7.26
C GLU A 25 7.77 3.34 7.11
N ALA A 26 8.22 2.18 6.63
CA ALA A 26 7.35 1.02 6.42
C ALA A 26 7.02 0.35 7.76
N GLN A 27 5.73 0.27 8.10
CA GLN A 27 5.25 -0.45 9.28
C GLN A 27 5.28 -1.97 9.06
N ILE A 28 6.48 -2.54 9.09
CA ILE A 28 6.67 -4.00 9.07
C ILE A 28 6.21 -4.57 10.41
N ASN A 29 5.42 -5.64 10.36
CA ASN A 29 4.88 -6.28 11.57
C ASN A 29 6.02 -6.69 12.53
N PRO A 30 6.02 -6.21 13.79
CA PRO A 30 7.08 -6.50 14.75
C PRO A 30 7.10 -7.96 15.22
N SER A 31 6.02 -8.72 15.02
CA SER A 31 5.93 -10.14 15.37
C SER A 31 6.63 -11.07 14.36
N LEU A 32 7.18 -10.53 13.27
CA LEU A 32 7.93 -11.33 12.31
C LEU A 32 9.24 -11.83 12.92
N SER A 33 9.52 -13.12 12.74
CA SER A 33 10.82 -13.68 13.09
C SER A 33 11.94 -13.01 12.29
N PHE A 34 13.16 -13.03 12.82
CA PHE A 34 14.34 -12.47 12.14
C PHE A 34 14.50 -13.00 10.71
N LYS A 35 14.30 -14.31 10.51
CA LYS A 35 14.39 -14.96 9.21
C LYS A 35 13.34 -14.44 8.23
N MET A 36 12.08 -14.38 8.66
CA MET A 36 10.98 -13.88 7.82
C MET A 36 11.16 -12.40 7.47
N ARG A 37 11.68 -11.61 8.41
CA ARG A 37 11.98 -10.20 8.15
C ARG A 37 13.08 -10.04 7.11
N HIS A 38 14.12 -10.87 7.18
CA HIS A 38 15.19 -10.84 6.19
C HIS A 38 14.68 -11.26 4.80
N GLU A 39 13.91 -12.36 4.72
CA GLU A 39 13.29 -12.83 3.47
C GLU A 39 12.34 -11.78 2.87
N LEU A 40 11.54 -11.10 3.71
CA LEU A 40 10.68 -10.01 3.27
C LEU A 40 11.47 -8.86 2.66
N ILE A 41 12.55 -8.44 3.32
CA ILE A 41 13.43 -7.37 2.83
C ILE A 41 14.08 -7.77 1.50
N ASP A 42 14.50 -9.03 1.34
CA ASP A 42 15.02 -9.54 0.08
C ASP A 42 13.99 -9.41 -1.05
N VAL A 43 12.76 -9.88 -0.83
CA VAL A 43 11.67 -9.78 -1.81
C VAL A 43 11.37 -8.32 -2.17
N LEU A 44 11.23 -7.45 -1.17
CA LEU A 44 10.92 -6.03 -1.40
C LEU A 44 12.02 -5.32 -2.18
N TYR A 45 13.29 -5.65 -1.93
CA TYR A 45 14.41 -5.07 -2.67
C TYR A 45 14.50 -5.61 -4.11
N THR A 46 14.29 -6.92 -4.30
CA THR A 46 14.30 -7.56 -5.61
C THR A 46 13.21 -7.01 -6.52
N TYR A 47 12.01 -6.77 -5.99
CA TYR A 47 10.85 -6.33 -6.76
C TYR A 47 10.45 -4.87 -6.48
N LYS A 48 11.36 -4.04 -5.97
CA LYS A 48 11.09 -2.64 -5.58
C LYS A 48 10.38 -1.83 -6.68
N ASP A 49 10.73 -2.06 -7.94
CA ASP A 49 10.17 -1.34 -9.10
C ASP A 49 8.69 -1.69 -9.36
N ALA A 50 8.21 -2.83 -8.83
CA ALA A 50 6.79 -3.23 -8.88
C ALA A 50 5.96 -2.57 -7.77
N PHE A 51 6.59 -2.21 -6.64
CA PHE A 51 5.92 -1.65 -5.47
C PHE A 51 5.98 -0.13 -5.39
N SER A 52 6.87 0.50 -6.17
CA SER A 52 7.05 1.94 -6.20
C SER A 52 7.65 2.36 -7.54
N PRO A 53 7.00 3.25 -8.32
CA PRO A 53 7.70 3.98 -9.36
C PRO A 53 8.76 4.90 -8.75
N ASP A 54 9.76 5.28 -9.53
CA ASP A 54 11.01 5.95 -9.11
C ASP A 54 10.83 7.19 -8.22
N ASN A 55 9.66 7.84 -8.24
CA ASN A 55 9.37 9.09 -7.54
C ASN A 55 8.34 8.97 -6.40
N GLU A 56 7.83 7.78 -6.10
CA GLU A 56 6.80 7.60 -5.07
C GLU A 56 7.33 6.83 -3.84
N PRO A 57 6.65 6.92 -2.69
CA PRO A 57 6.96 6.09 -1.54
C PRO A 57 6.55 4.63 -1.78
N LEU A 58 7.22 3.70 -1.08
CA LEU A 58 6.93 2.28 -1.16
C LEU A 58 5.46 2.01 -0.77
N GLY A 59 4.69 1.36 -1.64
CA GLY A 59 3.25 1.14 -1.43
C GLY A 59 2.35 2.02 -2.31
N ALA A 60 2.92 2.96 -3.05
CA ALA A 60 2.25 3.61 -4.18
C ALA A 60 2.25 2.66 -5.39
N ILE A 61 1.47 1.58 -5.27
CA ILE A 61 1.34 0.57 -6.32
C ILE A 61 0.61 1.22 -7.49
N LYS A 62 1.30 1.38 -8.63
CA LYS A 62 0.71 1.82 -9.90
C LYS A 62 -0.59 1.06 -10.17
N ARG A 63 -1.67 1.80 -10.46
CA ARG A 63 -3.00 1.29 -10.90
C ARG A 63 -3.80 0.51 -9.85
N HIS A 64 -3.57 0.72 -8.55
CA HIS A 64 -4.45 0.24 -7.47
C HIS A 64 -5.37 1.32 -6.90
N GLU A 65 -5.61 2.40 -7.64
CA GLU A 65 -6.71 3.31 -7.34
C GLU A 65 -8.03 2.57 -7.62
N VAL A 66 -8.73 2.18 -6.55
CA VAL A 66 -10.06 1.60 -6.65
C VAL A 66 -11.06 2.76 -6.56
N ASP A 67 -11.61 3.17 -7.69
CA ASP A 67 -12.77 4.06 -7.72
C ASP A 67 -14.03 3.26 -7.35
N ILE A 68 -14.47 3.37 -6.10
CA ILE A 68 -15.71 2.75 -5.63
C ILE A 68 -16.85 3.73 -5.88
N THR A 69 -17.41 3.68 -7.08
CA THR A 69 -18.60 4.46 -7.41
C THR A 69 -19.88 3.71 -7.00
N LEU A 70 -20.70 4.33 -6.14
CA LEU A 70 -22.05 3.86 -5.81
C LEU A 70 -22.96 4.04 -7.03
N ASN A 71 -23.20 2.96 -7.79
CA ASN A 71 -24.05 2.93 -8.99
C ASN A 71 -25.56 3.13 -8.74
N ILE A 72 -25.95 3.74 -7.62
CA ILE A 72 -27.37 4.00 -7.34
C ILE A 72 -27.80 5.31 -8.02
N LYS A 73 -28.43 5.19 -9.19
CA LYS A 73 -29.15 6.31 -9.80
C LYS A 73 -30.54 6.42 -9.16
N ARG A 74 -31.06 7.65 -9.04
CA ARG A 74 -32.41 7.87 -8.51
C ARG A 74 -33.46 7.21 -9.42
N PRO A 75 -34.57 6.72 -8.85
CA PRO A 75 -34.88 6.71 -7.42
C PRO A 75 -34.15 5.58 -6.68
N PHE A 76 -33.57 5.88 -5.51
CA PHE A 76 -32.90 4.90 -4.66
C PHE A 76 -33.81 3.68 -4.37
N PRO A 77 -33.28 2.48 -4.07
CA PRO A 77 -34.07 1.35 -3.59
C PRO A 77 -34.98 1.76 -2.42
N PRO A 78 -36.22 1.23 -2.30
CA PRO A 78 -37.17 1.62 -1.26
C PRO A 78 -36.59 1.63 0.16
N VAL A 79 -35.72 0.68 0.49
CA VAL A 79 -34.97 0.60 1.76
C VAL A 79 -34.07 1.80 2.04
N LEU A 80 -33.59 2.49 1.02
CA LEU A 80 -32.76 3.69 1.16
C LEU A 80 -33.58 4.99 1.04
N ARG A 81 -34.90 4.92 0.79
CA ARG A 81 -35.76 6.11 0.62
C ARG A 81 -36.17 6.76 1.94
N SER A 82 -36.27 6.02 3.04
CA SER A 82 -36.58 6.60 4.36
C SER A 82 -36.16 5.68 5.52
N PRO A 83 -35.95 6.22 6.73
CA PRO A 83 -35.72 5.42 7.94
C PRO A 83 -36.82 4.38 8.18
N ARG A 84 -38.09 4.74 7.95
CA ARG A 84 -39.25 3.86 8.12
C ARG A 84 -39.23 2.66 7.18
N ALA A 85 -38.75 2.83 5.95
CA ALA A 85 -38.61 1.74 4.99
C ALA A 85 -37.50 0.74 5.37
N ARG A 86 -36.48 1.17 6.13
CA ARG A 86 -35.43 0.28 6.67
C ARG A 86 -35.95 -0.61 7.78
N GLU A 87 -36.78 -0.06 8.66
CA GLU A 87 -37.35 -0.80 9.79
C GLU A 87 -38.32 -1.88 9.34
N ALA A 88 -39.12 -1.62 8.30
CA ALA A 88 -40.04 -2.60 7.73
C ALA A 88 -39.33 -3.89 7.25
N LEU A 89 -38.12 -3.80 6.72
CA LEU A 89 -37.34 -4.96 6.28
C LEU A 89 -36.69 -5.74 7.42
N LYS A 90 -36.33 -5.08 8.53
CA LYS A 90 -35.82 -5.76 9.73
C LYS A 90 -36.87 -6.66 10.36
N ASN A 91 -38.14 -6.32 10.17
CA ASN A 91 -39.30 -7.02 10.73
C ASN A 91 -39.92 -8.04 9.76
N LEU A 92 -39.36 -8.24 8.56
CA LEU A 92 -39.80 -9.32 7.69
C LEU A 92 -39.35 -10.67 8.25
N PRO A 93 -40.20 -11.70 8.22
CA PRO A 93 -39.80 -13.05 8.58
C PRO A 93 -38.69 -13.50 7.62
N LYS A 94 -37.57 -13.95 8.20
CA LYS A 94 -36.51 -14.58 7.40
C LYS A 94 -37.00 -15.95 6.95
N SER A 95 -37.08 -16.13 5.63
CA SER A 95 -37.37 -17.42 4.99
C SER A 95 -36.25 -18.42 5.21
#